data_AF-A0A4Q6CJG6-F1
#
_entry.id   AF-A0A4Q6CJG6-F1
#
_cell.length_a   1.000
_cell.length_b   1.000
_cell.length_c   1.000
_cell.angle_alpha   90.00
_cell.angle_beta   90.00
_cell.angle_gamma   90.00
#
_symmetry.space_group_name_H-M   'P 1'
#
loop_
_entity.id
_entity.type
_entity.pdbx_description
1 polymer ?
#
loop_
_entity_poly.entity_id
_entity_poly.type
_entity_poly.pdbx_seq_one_letter_code
_entity_poly.pdbx_strand_id
1 'polypeptide(L)' 'MGERLLTDIADATGLPSNLVTDELGRLLQNAGIEKSEMTLDDLRHVLAEYMQEVLLAARDEHEKVPGTFSGGTES' A
#
# COMPACT_ATOMS: atom_id res chain seq x y z
N MET A 1 -12.26 8.06 -17.61
CA MET A 1 -12.77 6.84 -16.94
C MET A 1 -11.92 6.48 -15.72
N GLY A 2 -10.60 6.42 -15.85
CA GLY A 2 -9.70 6.14 -14.72
C GLY A 2 -9.81 7.11 -13.54
N GLU A 3 -9.97 8.42 -13.77
CA GLU A 3 -10.15 9.39 -12.67
C GLU A 3 -11.38 9.13 -11.81
N ARG A 4 -12.51 8.78 -12.44
CA ARG A 4 -13.73 8.44 -11.70
C ARG A 4 -13.55 7.16 -10.87
N LEU A 5 -12.87 6.17 -11.41
CA LEU A 5 -12.56 4.92 -10.71
C LEU A 5 -11.69 5.18 -9.46
N LEU A 6 -10.71 6.09 -9.56
CA LEU A 6 -9.89 6.47 -8.42
C LEU A 6 -10.71 7.16 -7.32
N THR A 7 -11.62 8.05 -7.68
CA THR A 7 -12.54 8.68 -6.73
C THR A 7 -13.47 7.65 -6.07
N ASP A 8 -14.06 6.76 -6.85
CA ASP A 8 -14.97 5.72 -6.33
C ASP A 8 -14.26 4.81 -5.32
N ILE A 9 -13.01 4.44 -5.57
CA ILE A 9 -12.21 3.64 -4.65
C ILE A 9 -11.80 4.45 -3.42
N ALA A 10 -11.36 5.70 -3.61
CA ALA A 10 -11.01 6.57 -2.50
C ALA A 10 -12.18 6.72 -1.52
N ASP A 11 -13.38 6.94 -2.04
CA ASP A 11 -14.60 7.07 -1.22
C ASP A 11 -14.98 5.74 -0.54
N ALA A 12 -14.76 4.60 -1.21
CA ALA A 12 -15.05 3.27 -0.65
C ALA A 12 -14.13 2.86 0.51
N THR A 13 -12.93 3.43 0.61
CA THR A 13 -11.98 3.08 1.69
C THR A 13 -12.36 3.66 3.06
N GLY A 14 -13.22 4.70 3.09
CA GLY A 14 -13.51 5.46 4.31
C GLY A 14 -12.31 6.30 4.81
N LEU A 15 -11.25 6.43 4.02
CA LEU A 15 -10.09 7.27 4.30
C LEU A 15 -10.25 8.65 3.65
N PRO A 16 -9.45 9.67 4.06
CA PRO A 16 -9.45 10.95 3.38
C PRO A 16 -9.13 10.79 1.88
N SER A 17 -10.09 11.18 1.04
CA SER A 17 -10.07 10.91 -0.40
C SER A 17 -8.79 11.41 -1.07
N ASN A 18 -8.29 12.59 -0.64
CA ASN A 18 -7.04 13.17 -1.12
C ASN A 18 -5.82 12.27 -0.87
N LEU A 19 -5.70 11.66 0.32
CA LEU A 19 -4.58 10.80 0.67
C LEU A 19 -4.59 9.53 -0.20
N VAL A 20 -5.77 8.96 -0.42
CA VAL A 20 -5.91 7.76 -1.25
C VAL A 20 -5.62 8.06 -2.71
N THR A 21 -6.14 9.16 -3.25
CA THR A 21 -5.88 9.55 -4.64
C THR A 21 -4.41 9.89 -4.91
N ASP A 22 -3.72 10.47 -3.93
CA ASP A 22 -2.28 10.78 -4.03
C ASP A 22 -1.44 9.48 -4.00
N GLU A 23 -1.78 8.56 -3.09
CA GLU A 23 -1.14 7.24 -3.01
C GLU A 23 -1.34 6.44 -4.31
N LEU A 24 -2.59 6.26 -4.74
CA LEU A 24 -2.91 5.55 -5.98
C LEU A 24 -2.24 6.21 -7.20
N GLY A 25 -2.19 7.55 -7.22
CA GLY A 25 -1.48 8.28 -8.26
C GLY A 25 0.00 7.93 -8.34
N ARG A 26 0.66 7.79 -7.17
CA ARG A 26 2.06 7.39 -7.09
C ARG A 26 2.29 5.94 -7.53
N LEU A 27 1.40 5.04 -7.12
CA LEU A 27 1.47 3.62 -7.51
C LEU A 27 1.36 3.45 -9.03
N LEU A 28 0.41 4.17 -9.66
CA LEU A 28 0.24 4.15 -11.11
C LEU A 28 1.46 4.73 -11.85
N GLN A 29 2.03 5.83 -11.35
CA GLN A 29 3.26 6.40 -11.92
C GLN A 29 4.44 5.44 -11.83
N ASN A 30 4.60 4.76 -10.70
CA ASN A 30 5.66 3.75 -10.52
C ASN A 30 5.49 2.58 -11.50
N ALA A 31 4.25 2.21 -11.82
CA ALA A 31 3.93 1.19 -12.82
C ALA A 31 4.00 1.70 -14.27
N GLY A 32 4.26 3.00 -14.49
CA GLY A 32 4.29 3.60 -15.83
C GLY A 32 2.92 3.69 -16.51
N ILE A 33 1.83 3.66 -15.73
CA ILE A 33 0.46 3.66 -16.25
C ILE A 33 -0.12 5.07 -16.17
N GLU A 34 -0.52 5.61 -17.33
CA GLU A 34 -1.22 6.88 -17.41
C GLU A 34 -2.67 6.75 -16.91
N LYS A 35 -3.10 7.68 -16.05
CA LYS A 35 -4.45 7.64 -15.44
C LYS A 35 -5.58 7.65 -16.47
N SER A 36 -5.36 8.25 -17.64
CA SER A 36 -6.34 8.30 -18.73
C SER A 36 -6.52 6.96 -19.44
N GLU A 37 -5.51 6.08 -19.40
CA GLU A 37 -5.47 4.80 -20.12
C GLU A 37 -5.68 3.60 -19.18
N MET A 38 -5.61 3.82 -17.87
CA MET A 38 -5.80 2.81 -16.83
C MET A 38 -7.13 2.05 -16.97
N THR A 39 -7.03 0.71 -16.97
CA THR A 39 -8.16 -0.20 -16.86
C THR A 39 -8.35 -0.70 -15.42
N LEU A 40 -9.47 -1.39 -15.18
CA LEU A 40 -9.73 -2.05 -13.89
C LEU A 40 -8.72 -3.16 -13.60
N ASP A 41 -8.21 -3.84 -14.63
CA ASP A 41 -7.25 -4.94 -14.47
C ASP A 41 -5.86 -4.41 -14.14
N ASP A 42 -5.45 -3.30 -14.75
CA ASP A 42 -4.20 -2.60 -14.40
C ASP A 42 -4.23 -2.18 -12.93
N LEU A 43 -5.33 -1.59 -12.48
CA LEU A 43 -5.47 -1.14 -11.11
C LEU A 43 -5.46 -2.31 -10.11
N ARG A 44 -6.11 -3.44 -10.45
CA ARG A 44 -6.05 -4.66 -9.63
C ARG A 44 -4.63 -5.19 -9.51
N HIS A 45 -3.89 -5.19 -10.61
CA HIS A 45 -2.50 -5.67 -10.63
C HIS A 45 -1.61 -4.80 -9.73
N VAL A 46 -1.66 -3.48 -9.92
CA VAL A 46 -0.89 -2.51 -9.12
C VAL A 46 -1.20 -2.63 -7.63
N LEU A 47 -2.47 -2.78 -7.26
CA LEU A 47 -2.85 -2.94 -5.85
C LEU A 47 -2.39 -4.28 -5.26
N ALA A 48 -2.38 -5.35 -6.04
CA ALA A 48 -1.88 -6.64 -5.59
C ALA A 48 -0.37 -6.58 -5.29
N GLU A 49 0.39 -5.93 -6.15
CA GLU A 49 1.83 -5.71 -5.92
C GLU A 49 2.07 -4.85 -4.68
N TYR A 50 1.35 -3.73 -4.54
CA TYR A 50 1.42 -2.88 -3.35
C TYR A 50 1.13 -3.65 -2.06
N MET A 51 0.06 -4.46 -2.03
CA MET A 51 -0.26 -5.28 -0.86
C MET A 51 0.86 -6.27 -0.54
N GLN A 52 1.49 -6.87 -1.55
CA GLN A 52 2.60 -7.79 -1.35
C GLN A 52 3.80 -7.08 -0.72
N GLU A 53 4.16 -5.88 -1.20
CA GLU A 53 5.23 -5.07 -0.62
C GLU A 53 4.95 -4.70 0.84
N VAL A 54 3.72 -4.26 1.14
CA VAL A 54 3.30 -3.91 2.52
C VAL A 54 3.41 -5.12 3.45
N LEU A 55 2.98 -6.30 3.00
CA LEU A 55 3.06 -7.53 3.80
C LEU A 55 4.52 -7.96 4.04
N LEU A 56 5.39 -7.82 3.03
CA LEU A 56 6.82 -8.10 3.18
C LEU A 56 7.47 -7.12 4.17
N ALA A 57 7.17 -5.82 4.05
CA ALA A 57 7.67 -4.80 4.96
C ALA A 57 7.22 -5.05 6.42
N ALA A 58 5.95 -5.39 6.62
CA ALA A 58 5.40 -5.71 7.94
C ALA A 58 6.05 -6.96 8.55
N ARG A 59 6.33 -8.00 7.75
CA ARG A 59 7.08 -9.17 8.20
C ARG A 59 8.50 -8.80 8.63
N ASP A 60 9.20 -8.02 7.81
CA ASP A 60 10.59 -7.63 8.06
C ASP A 60 10.71 -6.71 9.28
N GLU A 61 9.69 -5.89 9.56
CA GLU A 61 9.59 -5.10 10.80
C GLU A 61 9.40 -6.00 12.03
N HIS A 62 8.60 -7.07 11.91
CA HIS A 62 8.37 -8.02 13.00
C HIS A 62 9.58 -8.93 13.28
N GLU A 63 10.37 -9.30 12.27
CA GLU A 63 11.60 -10.09 12.45
C GLU A 63 12.75 -9.30 13.09
N LYS A 64 12.74 -7.95 13.01
CA LYS A 64 13.80 -7.09 13.57
C LYS A 64 13.75 -6.92 15.09
N VAL A 65 12.81 -7.56 15.80
CA VAL A 65 12.79 -7.62 17.27
C VAL A 65 13.11 -9.04 17.76
N PRO A 66 14.37 -9.51 17.69
CA PRO A 66 14.80 -10.64 18.49
C PRO A 66 14.87 -10.18 19.96
N GLY A 67 14.18 -10.90 20.84
CA GLY A 67 13.90 -10.52 22.22
C GLY A 67 15.05 -9.85 22.99
N THR A 68 14.82 -8.61 23.41
CA THR A 68 15.48 -8.05 24.59
C THR A 68 14.86 -8.64 25.85
N PHE A 69 15.12 -9.92 26.12
CA PHE A 69 14.95 -10.47 27.46
C PHE A 69 16.28 -10.33 28.19
N SER A 70 16.52 -9.16 28.79
CA SER A 70 17.55 -9.01 29.80
C SER A 70 17.03 -9.68 31.07
N GLY A 71 17.23 -11.00 31.13
CA GLY A 71 17.07 -11.76 32.37
C GLY A 71 18.10 -11.23 33.36
N GLY A 72 17.63 -10.48 34.36
CA GLY A 72 18.46 -10.06 35.47
C GLY A 72 19.11 -11.29 36.11
N THR A 73 20.43 -11.27 36.20
CA THR A 73 21.15 -12.16 37.10
C THR A 73 20.79 -11.73 38.52
N GLU A 74 19.80 -12.38 39.11
CA GLU A 74 19.59 -12.32 40.55
C GLU A 74 20.85 -12.89 41.24
N SER A 75 21.30 -12.13 42.25
CA SER A 75 22.54 -12.31 43.00
C SER A 75 22.47 -13.43 44.03
#